data_AF-A0A426VWJ9-F1
#
_entry.id   AF-A0A426VWJ9-F1
#
_cell.length_a   1.000
_cell.length_b   1.000
_cell.length_c   1.000
_cell.angle_alpha   90.00
_cell.angle_beta   90.00
_cell.angle_gamma   90.00
#
_symmetry.space_group_name_H-M   'P 1'
#
loop_
_entity.id
_entity.type
_entity.pdbx_description
1 polymer ?
#
loop_
_entity_poly.entity_id
_entity_poly.type
_entity_poly.pdbx_seq_one_letter_code
_entity_poly.pdbx_strand_id
1 'polypeptide(L)'
;MEKKIKKSVATLLAHIIKIDHRNIENEAPLFCRLMGADFDCDPEESKEFLKKTMEEEYDLDEHLAIINEALCNDKLSKMHLLEQVNHIIYSDKITPKDYKEFEKIKEALFSC
;
A
#
# COMPACT_ATOMS: atom_id res chain seq x y z
N MET A 1 -0.69 -9.59 14.01
CA MET A 1 -0.37 -8.24 13.52
C MET A 1 -1.46 -7.28 13.98
N GLU A 2 -1.09 -6.11 14.50
CA GLU A 2 -2.04 -5.12 15.04
C GLU A 2 -2.93 -4.53 13.92
N LYS A 3 -4.22 -4.31 14.22
CA LYS A 3 -5.20 -3.68 13.29
C LYS A 3 -4.69 -2.37 12.67
N LYS A 4 -3.81 -1.66 13.38
CA LYS A 4 -3.19 -0.39 12.96
C LYS A 4 -2.23 -0.57 11.77
N ILE A 5 -1.46 -1.66 11.76
CA ILE A 5 -0.53 -1.98 10.65
C ILE A 5 -1.33 -2.38 9.42
N LYS A 6 -2.33 -3.26 9.57
CA LYS A 6 -3.24 -3.65 8.48
C LYS A 6 -3.86 -2.43 7.80
N LYS A 7 -4.41 -1.50 8.59
CA LYS A 7 -4.97 -0.24 8.07
C LYS A 7 -3.92 0.59 7.32
N SER A 8 -2.72 0.71 7.88
CA SER A 8 -1.66 1.53 7.28
C SER A 8 -1.14 0.96 5.96
N VAL A 9 -0.97 -0.37 5.87
CA VAL A 9 -0.60 -1.05 4.63
C VAL A 9 -1.71 -0.94 3.59
N ALA A 10 -2.97 -1.13 3.98
CA ALA A 10 -4.12 -0.90 3.10
C ALA A 10 -4.13 0.53 2.54
N THR A 11 -3.89 1.52 3.40
CA THR A 11 -3.83 2.93 2.98
C THR A 11 -2.68 3.19 2.01
N LEU A 12 -1.50 2.61 2.24
CA LEU A 12 -0.36 2.71 1.32
C LEU A 12 -0.68 2.12 -0.07
N LEU A 13 -1.22 0.91 -0.13
CA LEU A 13 -1.56 0.26 -1.39
C LEU A 13 -2.67 1.04 -2.14
N ALA A 14 -3.68 1.52 -1.41
CA ALA A 14 -4.74 2.34 -1.98
C ALA A 14 -4.23 3.72 -2.47
N HIS A 15 -3.22 4.28 -1.81
CA HIS A 15 -2.60 5.55 -2.22
C HIS A 15 -1.96 5.47 -3.60
N ILE A 16 -1.22 4.39 -3.87
CA ILE A 16 -0.63 4.14 -5.19
C ILE A 16 -1.70 4.06 -6.27
N ILE A 17 -2.78 3.33 -6.02
CA ILE A 17 -3.92 3.22 -6.95
C ILE A 17 -4.56 4.60 -7.19
N LYS A 18 -4.67 5.43 -6.14
CA LYS A 18 -5.25 6.79 -6.22
C LYS A 18 -4.39 7.76 -7.03
N ILE A 19 -3.07 7.78 -6.80
CA ILE A 19 -2.15 8.70 -7.49
C ILE A 19 -2.06 8.41 -8.98
N ASP A 20 -2.14 7.13 -9.34
CA ASP A 20 -1.94 6.71 -10.72
C ASP A 20 -3.24 6.78 -11.56
N HIS A 21 -4.30 7.41 -11.01
CA HIS A 21 -5.63 7.55 -11.64
C HIS A 21 -6.16 6.24 -12.24
N ARG A 22 -5.77 5.11 -11.64
CA ARG A 22 -6.05 3.79 -12.20
C ARG A 22 -7.51 3.46 -12.08
N ASN A 23 -7.97 2.63 -13.01
CA ASN A 23 -9.31 2.10 -12.91
C ASN A 23 -9.39 1.17 -11.70
N ILE A 24 -10.13 1.62 -10.67
CA ILE A 24 -10.37 0.90 -9.42
C ILE A 24 -10.89 -0.51 -9.70
N GLU A 25 -11.67 -0.71 -10.76
CA GLU A 25 -12.22 -2.04 -11.12
C GLU A 25 -11.13 -3.05 -11.50
N ASN A 26 -10.02 -2.59 -12.09
CA ASN A 26 -8.91 -3.44 -12.48
C ASN A 26 -7.94 -3.71 -11.32
N GLU A 27 -7.74 -2.72 -10.45
CA GLU A 27 -6.78 -2.80 -9.35
C GLU A 27 -7.40 -3.37 -8.05
N ALA A 28 -8.72 -3.28 -7.87
CA ALA A 28 -9.40 -3.82 -6.70
C ALA A 28 -9.19 -5.34 -6.52
N PRO A 29 -9.24 -6.19 -7.56
CA PRO A 29 -8.90 -7.61 -7.42
C PRO A 29 -7.45 -7.84 -6.96
N LEU A 30 -6.50 -7.03 -7.45
CA LEU A 30 -5.11 -7.11 -7.04
C LEU A 30 -4.96 -6.69 -5.57
N PHE A 31 -5.53 -5.54 -5.19
CA PHE A 31 -5.58 -5.05 -3.82
C PHE A 31 -6.15 -6.10 -2.85
N CYS A 32 -7.30 -6.70 -3.18
CA CYS A 32 -7.92 -7.73 -2.36
C CYS A 32 -7.05 -8.97 -2.22
N ARG A 33 -6.34 -9.37 -3.29
CA ARG A 33 -5.43 -10.52 -3.24
C ARG A 33 -4.24 -10.26 -2.32
N LEU A 34 -3.65 -9.07 -2.38
CA LEU A 34 -2.53 -8.67 -1.52
C LEU A 34 -2.96 -8.61 -0.05
N MET A 35 -4.12 -7.98 0.22
CA MET A 35 -4.69 -7.90 1.56
C MET A 35 -5.08 -9.28 2.12
N GLY A 36 -5.59 -10.19 1.28
CA GLY A 36 -5.90 -11.56 1.67
C GLY A 36 -4.65 -12.40 1.96
N ALA A 37 -3.60 -12.26 1.14
CA ALA A 37 -2.37 -13.03 1.30
C ALA A 37 -1.60 -12.67 2.58
N ASP A 38 -1.52 -11.38 2.91
CA ASP A 38 -0.68 -10.90 4.00
C ASP A 38 -1.42 -10.64 5.32
N PHE A 39 -2.73 -10.35 5.23
CA PHE A 39 -3.52 -9.90 6.38
C PHE A 39 -4.80 -10.71 6.61
N ASP A 40 -4.97 -11.85 5.91
CA ASP A 40 -6.15 -12.72 6.00
C ASP A 40 -7.45 -11.91 5.90
N CYS A 41 -7.44 -10.90 5.02
CA CYS A 41 -8.53 -9.96 4.87
C CYS A 41 -9.58 -10.51 3.90
N ASP A 42 -10.85 -10.43 4.28
CA ASP A 42 -11.93 -10.80 3.37
C ASP A 42 -11.94 -9.88 2.13
N PRO A 43 -12.31 -10.40 0.94
CA PRO A 43 -12.41 -9.58 -0.27
C PRO A 43 -13.42 -8.43 -0.14
N GLU A 44 -14.50 -8.61 0.62
CA GLU A 44 -15.47 -7.54 0.89
C GLU A 44 -14.89 -6.47 1.81
N GLU A 45 -14.25 -6.87 2.92
CA GLU A 45 -13.57 -5.97 3.85
C GLU A 45 -12.48 -5.16 3.12
N SER A 46 -11.70 -5.82 2.26
CA SER A 46 -10.65 -5.17 1.47
C SER A 46 -11.23 -4.13 0.50
N LYS A 47 -12.33 -4.44 -0.19
CA LYS A 47 -13.00 -3.49 -1.09
C LYS A 47 -13.55 -2.28 -0.35
N GLU A 48 -14.12 -2.48 0.83
CA GLU A 48 -14.59 -1.38 1.67
C GLU A 48 -13.43 -0.48 2.11
N PHE A 49 -12.29 -1.07 2.53
CA PHE A 49 -11.08 -0.30 2.85
C PHE A 49 -10.59 0.52 1.68
N LEU A 50 -10.55 -0.06 0.47
CA LEU A 50 -10.15 0.64 -0.73
C LEU A 50 -11.09 1.81 -1.02
N LYS A 51 -12.40 1.58 -1.07
CA LYS A 51 -13.39 2.65 -1.31
C LYS A 51 -13.27 3.77 -0.29
N LYS A 52 -13.20 3.42 0.99
CA LYS A 52 -13.07 4.39 2.08
C LYS A 52 -11.81 5.23 1.94
N THR A 53 -10.68 4.62 1.60
CA THR A 53 -9.41 5.34 1.40
C THR A 53 -9.44 6.23 0.16
N MET A 54 -10.23 5.88 -0.87
CA MET A 54 -10.41 6.73 -2.03
C MET A 54 -11.20 8.01 -1.70
N GLU A 55 -12.23 7.88 -0.84
CA GLU A 55 -13.14 8.97 -0.45
C GLU A 55 -12.62 9.84 0.70
N GLU A 56 -11.87 9.27 1.64
CA GLU A 56 -11.35 9.99 2.81
C GLU A 56 -9.98 10.65 2.53
N GLU A 57 -9.71 11.73 3.25
CA GLU A 57 -8.36 12.27 3.39
C GLU A 57 -7.56 11.40 4.37
N TYR A 58 -6.30 11.18 4.06
CA TYR A 58 -5.38 10.42 4.89
C TYR A 58 -3.98 11.02 4.82
N ASP A 59 -3.21 10.84 5.89
CA ASP A 59 -1.80 11.22 5.95
C ASP A 59 -0.94 9.99 5.63
N LEU A 60 -0.36 9.96 4.42
CA LEU A 60 0.51 8.86 4.01
C LEU A 60 1.76 8.76 4.89
N ASP A 61 2.33 9.91 5.29
CA ASP A 61 3.59 9.92 6.03
C ASP A 61 3.35 9.37 7.45
N GLU A 62 2.17 9.61 8.06
CA GLU A 62 1.75 8.96 9.31
C GLU A 62 1.66 7.44 9.15
N HIS A 63 1.02 6.96 8.09
CA HIS A 63 0.87 5.53 7.83
C HIS A 63 2.21 4.84 7.55
N LEU A 64 3.12 5.50 6.81
CA LEU A 64 4.47 5.00 6.57
C LEU A 64 5.27 4.92 7.86
N ALA A 65 5.13 5.90 8.77
CA ALA A 65 5.79 5.87 10.08
C ALA A 65 5.29 4.69 10.93
N ILE A 66 3.98 4.43 10.96
CA ILE A 66 3.39 3.28 11.67
C ILE A 66 3.95 1.96 11.13
N ILE A 67 4.03 1.81 9.80
CA ILE A 67 4.58 0.60 9.17
C ILE A 67 6.06 0.46 9.51
N ASN A 68 6.83 1.54 9.39
CA ASN A 68 8.27 1.53 9.66
C ASN A 68 8.56 1.16 11.12
N GLU A 69 7.82 1.73 12.08
CA GLU A 69 7.96 1.42 13.51
C GLU A 69 7.63 -0.06 13.78
N ALA A 70 6.50 -0.54 13.24
CA ALA A 70 6.07 -1.92 13.43
C ALA A 70 7.01 -2.96 12.81
N LEU A 71 7.59 -2.64 11.65
CA LEU A 71 8.47 -3.54 10.90
C LEU A 71 9.94 -3.16 11.05
N CYS A 72 10.32 -2.34 12.04
CA CYS A 72 11.65 -1.72 12.09
C CYS A 72 12.79 -2.75 11.93
N ASN A 73 12.69 -3.87 12.65
CA ASN A 73 13.65 -4.97 12.57
C ASN A 73 13.30 -6.05 11.54
N ASP A 74 12.14 -5.95 10.88
CA ASP A 74 11.65 -6.92 9.90
C ASP A 74 11.87 -6.42 8.46
N LYS A 75 13.14 -6.49 8.04
CA LYS A 75 13.53 -6.08 6.68
C LYS A 75 12.88 -6.95 5.61
N LEU A 76 12.56 -8.22 5.90
CA LEU A 76 11.97 -9.13 4.92
C LEU A 76 10.54 -8.70 4.59
N SER A 77 9.72 -8.42 5.61
CA SER A 77 8.37 -7.90 5.39
C SER A 77 8.37 -6.52 4.71
N LYS A 78 9.33 -5.64 5.05
CA LYS A 78 9.50 -4.36 4.33
C LYS A 78 9.83 -4.55 2.85
N MET A 79 10.69 -5.52 2.51
CA MET A 79 11.01 -5.84 1.12
C MET A 79 9.80 -6.43 0.38
N HIS A 80 9.03 -7.29 1.04
CA HIS A 80 7.80 -7.83 0.43
C HIS A 80 6.77 -6.73 0.17
N LEU A 81 6.59 -5.79 1.10
CA LEU A 81 5.71 -4.65 0.90
C LEU A 81 6.16 -3.77 -0.28
N LEU A 82 7.47 -3.53 -0.42
CA LEU A 82 7.99 -2.82 -1.59
C LEU A 82 7.72 -3.57 -2.90
N GLU A 83 7.88 -4.90 -2.91
CA GLU A 83 7.55 -5.72 -4.07
C GLU A 83 6.08 -5.57 -4.49
N GLN A 84 5.17 -5.52 -3.51
CA GLN A 84 3.74 -5.31 -3.76
C GLN A 84 3.45 -3.92 -4.32
N VAL A 85 4.01 -2.88 -3.72
CA VAL A 85 3.91 -1.50 -4.23
C VAL A 85 4.41 -1.44 -5.66
N ASN A 86 5.55 -2.08 -5.95
CA ASN A 86 6.14 -2.13 -7.28
C ASN A 86 5.25 -2.88 -8.28
N HIS A 87 4.62 -3.98 -7.86
CA HIS A 87 3.72 -4.75 -8.70
C HIS A 87 2.46 -3.94 -9.07
N ILE A 88 1.94 -3.13 -8.14
CA ILE A 88 0.87 -2.18 -8.45
C ILE A 88 1.39 -1.11 -9.43
N ILE A 89 2.57 -0.51 -9.21
CA ILE A 89 3.11 0.49 -10.14
C ILE A 89 3.36 -0.08 -11.55
N TYR A 90 3.80 -1.33 -11.67
CA TYR A 90 4.09 -1.96 -12.97
C TYR A 90 2.88 -2.51 -13.72
N SER A 91 1.68 -2.59 -13.12
CA SER A 91 0.50 -3.08 -13.84
C SER A 91 -0.05 -2.11 -14.90
N ASP A 92 0.54 -0.92 -15.07
CA ASP A 92 0.20 0.06 -16.12
C ASP A 92 1.48 0.79 -16.64
N LYS A 93 1.30 1.82 -17.47
CA LYS A 93 2.39 2.59 -18.08
C LYS A 93 3.14 3.43 -17.03
N ILE A 94 4.32 2.95 -16.66
CA ILE A 94 5.23 3.63 -15.73
C ILE A 94 5.62 5.03 -16.22
N THR A 95 5.55 6.01 -15.33
CA THR A 95 5.99 7.39 -15.54
C THR A 95 7.13 7.75 -14.58
N PRO A 96 7.91 8.83 -14.85
CA PRO A 96 8.89 9.34 -13.90
C PRO A 96 8.31 9.77 -12.55
N LYS A 97 7.00 10.03 -12.46
CA LYS A 97 6.34 10.36 -11.20
C LYS A 97 6.25 9.11 -10.31
N ASP A 98 5.93 7.96 -10.90
CA ASP A 98 5.77 6.71 -10.15
C ASP A 98 7.10 6.25 -9.54
N TYR A 99 8.22 6.46 -10.26
CA TYR A 99 9.56 6.24 -9.70
C TYR A 99 9.85 7.13 -8.49
N LYS A 100 9.43 8.41 -8.52
CA LYS A 100 9.63 9.32 -7.38
C LYS A 100 8.79 8.91 -6.18
N GLU A 101 7.54 8.52 -6.40
CA GLU A 101 6.66 8.04 -5.33
C GLU A 101 7.19 6.73 -4.73
N PHE A 102 7.66 5.81 -5.57
CA PHE A 102 8.28 4.56 -5.11
C PHE A 102 9.51 4.81 -4.24
N GLU A 103 10.44 5.66 -4.69
CA GLU A 103 11.63 5.99 -3.90
C GLU A 103 11.27 6.70 -2.60
N LYS A 104 10.29 7.62 -2.59
CA LYS A 104 9.80 8.26 -1.36
C LYS A 104 9.30 7.21 -0.35
N ILE A 105 8.49 6.26 -0.80
CA ILE A 105 7.95 5.18 0.05
C ILE A 105 9.07 4.28 0.58
N LYS A 106 10.02 3.91 -0.28
CA LYS A 106 11.17 3.10 0.10
C LYS A 106 12.04 3.80 1.14
N GLU A 107 12.37 5.07 0.96
CA GLU A 107 13.14 5.84 1.94
C GLU A 107 12.41 5.90 3.29
N ALA A 108 11.09 6.13 3.28
CA ALA A 108 10.29 6.16 4.51
C ALA A 108 10.26 4.80 5.23
N LEU A 109 10.04 3.70 4.50
CA LEU A 109 9.99 2.34 5.06
C LEU A 109 11.34 1.87 5.61
N PHE A 110 12.46 2.42 5.15
CA PHE A 110 13.82 2.04 5.57
C PHE A 110 14.54 3.17 6.32
N SER A 111 13.79 4.11 6.90
CA SER A 111 14.33 5.21 7.70
C SER A 111 14.63 4.83 9.17
N CYS A 112 14.20 3.65 9.59
CA CYS A 112 14.82 2.89 10.67
C CYS A 112 15.88 1.95 10.05
#